data_AF-A0A1J5Q5Z1-F1
#
_entry.id   AF-A0A1J5Q5Z1-F1
#
_cell.length_a   1.000
_cell.length_b   1.000
_cell.length_c   1.000
_cell.angle_alpha   90.00
_cell.angle_beta   90.00
_cell.angle_gamma   90.00
#
_symmetry.space_group_name_H-M   'P 1'
#
loop_
_entity.id
_entity.type
_entity.pdbx_description
1 polymer ?
#
loop_
_entity_poly.entity_id
_entity_poly.type
_entity_poly.pdbx_seq_one_letter_code
_entity_poly.pdbx_strand_id
1 'polypeptide(L)'
;MKGSFAQMIKVLNTGIPLPLASVHNPRSLVYVGNLVDALVLCATHPAASGQTYLVSDGEEVSTPDLLRQLGAAMGHSARLFPCPPPLLKLAGLLTGKSDQVARLLGSLQIDSGKIRRELGWQPPFTLQAGLRLTVMTGLS
;
A
#
# COMPACT_ATOMS: atom_id res chain seq x y z
N MET A 1 3.00 4.06 -13.38
CA MET A 1 3.21 4.45 -11.97
C MET A 1 4.27 3.53 -11.35
N LYS A 2 5.49 4.02 -11.11
CA LYS A 2 6.53 3.24 -10.39
C LYS A 2 6.25 3.32 -8.88
N GLY A 3 6.05 2.16 -8.26
CA GLY A 3 5.59 2.00 -6.88
C GLY A 3 6.71 2.11 -5.85
N SER A 4 6.46 2.85 -4.77
CA SER A 4 7.37 3.02 -3.63
C SER A 4 7.69 1.71 -2.87
N PHE A 5 6.93 0.63 -3.11
CA PHE A 5 7.07 -0.66 -2.42
C PHE A 5 8.45 -1.32 -2.60
N ALA A 6 8.99 -1.36 -3.82
CA ALA A 6 10.32 -1.93 -4.03
C ALA A 6 11.41 -1.19 -3.24
N GLN A 7 11.26 0.13 -3.10
CA GLN A 7 12.16 0.94 -2.28
C GLN A 7 11.96 0.66 -0.79
N MET A 8 10.72 0.48 -0.33
CA MET A 8 10.44 0.08 1.06
C MET A 8 11.09 -1.26 1.39
N ILE A 9 10.92 -2.29 0.54
CA ILE A 9 11.55 -3.61 0.70
C ILE A 9 13.07 -3.47 0.72
N LYS A 10 13.65 -2.71 -0.22
CA LYS A 10 15.10 -2.46 -0.28
C LYS A 10 15.61 -1.80 1.00
N VAL A 11 14.90 -0.80 1.51
CA VAL A 11 15.27 -0.09 2.74
C VAL A 11 15.12 -1.01 3.96
N LEU A 12 14.07 -1.82 4.04
CA LEU A 12 13.88 -2.80 5.10
C LEU A 12 15.03 -3.83 5.15
N ASN A 13 15.52 -4.28 3.98
CA ASN A 13 16.69 -5.16 3.88
C ASN A 13 17.99 -4.54 4.43
N THR A 14 18.09 -3.20 4.55
CA THR A 14 19.28 -2.57 5.15
C THR A 14 19.32 -2.66 6.67
N GLY A 15 18.18 -2.93 7.33
CA GLY A 15 18.08 -2.96 8.80
C GLY A 15 18.28 -1.60 9.49
N ILE A 16 18.36 -0.50 8.74
CA ILE A 16 18.55 0.86 9.28
C ILE A 16 17.24 1.35 9.91
N PRO A 17 17.27 1.95 11.12
CA PRO A 17 16.09 2.57 11.72
C PRO A 17 15.50 3.70 10.86
N LEU A 18 14.18 3.70 10.65
CA LEU A 18 13.48 4.67 9.81
C LEU A 18 12.69 5.70 10.63
N PRO A 19 12.79 7.00 10.30
CA PRO A 19 12.11 8.09 11.00
C PRO A 19 10.62 8.18 10.63
N LEU A 20 9.89 7.07 10.61
CA LEU A 20 8.52 7.04 10.07
C LEU A 20 7.45 6.72 11.11
N ALA A 21 7.80 6.41 12.37
CA ALA A 21 6.82 5.91 13.33
C ALA A 21 5.68 6.90 13.66
N SER A 22 5.88 8.20 13.43
CA SER A 22 4.88 9.25 13.69
C SER A 22 4.02 9.61 12.46
N VAL A 23 4.17 8.90 11.35
CA VAL A 23 3.40 9.15 10.13
C VAL A 23 2.01 8.53 10.25
N HIS A 24 0.99 9.36 10.10
CA HIS A 24 -0.42 8.96 10.13
C HIS A 24 -1.03 9.27 8.76
N ASN A 25 -1.00 8.30 7.85
CA ASN A 25 -1.42 8.47 6.46
C ASN A 25 -2.20 7.24 5.97
N PRO A 26 -3.47 7.07 6.38
CA PRO A 26 -4.26 5.95 5.93
C PRO A 26 -4.35 5.97 4.40
N ARG A 27 -4.19 4.79 3.80
CA ARG A 27 -4.31 4.62 2.36
C ARG A 27 -4.92 3.28 2.02
N SER A 28 -5.71 3.28 0.94
CA SER A 28 -6.27 2.09 0.35
C SER A 28 -5.22 1.40 -0.53
N LEU A 29 -5.02 0.11 -0.31
CA LEU A 29 -4.15 -0.75 -1.11
C LEU A 29 -5.01 -1.74 -1.90
N VAL A 30 -4.45 -2.24 -3.00
CA VAL A 30 -5.04 -3.34 -3.75
C VAL A 30 -3.93 -4.29 -4.17
N TYR A 31 -4.03 -5.55 -3.75
CA TYR A 31 -3.15 -6.61 -4.23
C TYR A 31 -3.43 -6.89 -5.71
N VAL A 32 -2.39 -7.17 -6.50
CA VAL A 32 -2.53 -7.42 -7.94
C VAL A 32 -3.49 -8.58 -8.24
N GLY A 33 -3.47 -9.64 -7.43
CA GLY A 33 -4.42 -10.76 -7.57
C GLY A 33 -5.87 -10.34 -7.33
N ASN A 34 -6.12 -9.49 -6.34
CA ASN A 34 -7.45 -8.92 -6.09
C ASN A 34 -7.89 -8.00 -7.22
N LEU A 35 -6.98 -7.21 -7.78
CA LEU A 35 -7.28 -6.35 -8.91
C LEU A 35 -7.65 -7.16 -10.16
N VAL A 36 -6.90 -8.22 -10.45
CA VAL A 36 -7.20 -9.13 -11.57
C VAL A 36 -8.57 -9.79 -11.38
N ASP A 37 -8.86 -10.28 -10.18
CA ASP A 37 -10.16 -10.85 -9.83
C ASP A 37 -11.31 -9.84 -10.04
N ALA A 38 -11.16 -8.61 -9.57
CA ALA A 38 -12.13 -7.54 -9.78
C ALA A 38 -12.33 -7.22 -11.28
N LEU A 39 -11.26 -7.22 -12.07
CA LEU A 39 -11.33 -6.98 -13.51
C LEU A 39 -12.08 -8.11 -14.24
N VAL A 40 -11.81 -9.37 -13.87
CA VAL A 40 -12.53 -10.53 -14.41
C VAL A 40 -14.02 -10.42 -14.07
N LEU A 41 -14.36 -10.10 -12.83
CA LEU A 41 -15.75 -9.90 -12.42
C LEU A 41 -16.42 -8.78 -13.21
N CYS A 42 -15.79 -7.62 -13.37
CA CYS A 42 -16.31 -6.52 -14.17
C CYS A 42 -16.50 -6.88 -15.64
N ALA A 43 -15.65 -7.76 -16.19
CA ALA A 43 -15.76 -8.20 -17.59
C ALA A 43 -16.92 -9.18 -17.81
N THR A 44 -17.32 -9.94 -16.79
CA THR A 44 -18.34 -10.98 -16.91
C THR A 44 -19.69 -10.61 -16.29
N HIS A 45 -19.72 -9.67 -15.35
CA HIS A 45 -20.93 -9.35 -14.60
C HIS A 45 -21.83 -8.37 -15.39
N PRO A 46 -23.10 -8.72 -15.69
CA PRO A 46 -23.97 -7.90 -16.53
C PRO A 46 -24.23 -6.49 -15.96
N ALA A 47 -24.30 -6.35 -14.62
CA ALA A 47 -24.47 -5.05 -13.98
C ALA A 47 -23.26 -4.11 -14.09
N ALA A 48 -22.09 -4.62 -14.50
CA ALA A 48 -20.87 -3.81 -14.61
C ALA A 48 -20.81 -2.97 -15.90
N SER A 49 -21.65 -3.26 -16.89
CA SER A 49 -21.65 -2.55 -18.16
C SER A 49 -21.93 -1.05 -17.99
N GLY A 50 -21.07 -0.21 -18.57
CA GLY A 50 -21.18 1.25 -18.48
C GLY A 50 -20.86 1.83 -17.10
N GLN A 51 -20.36 1.01 -16.17
CA GLN A 51 -20.03 1.45 -14.82
C GLN A 51 -18.52 1.63 -14.63
N THR A 52 -18.16 2.63 -13.82
CA THR A 52 -16.81 2.77 -13.28
C THR A 52 -16.82 2.34 -11.81
N TYR A 53 -15.87 1.49 -11.45
CA TYR A 53 -15.68 0.99 -10.09
C TYR A 53 -14.28 1.34 -9.57
N LEU A 54 -14.23 1.76 -8.31
CA LEU A 54 -12.98 1.88 -7.59
C LEU A 54 -12.75 0.60 -6.78
N VAL A 55 -11.51 0.11 -6.77
CA VAL A 55 -11.16 -1.18 -6.19
C VAL A 55 -10.10 -0.99 -5.10
N SER A 56 -10.33 -1.61 -3.96
CA SER A 56 -9.39 -1.69 -2.83
C SER A 56 -9.64 -2.96 -2.02
N ASP A 57 -8.61 -3.43 -1.33
CA ASP A 57 -8.69 -4.60 -0.45
C ASP A 57 -9.59 -4.36 0.78
N GLY A 58 -10.04 -3.11 0.99
CA GLY A 58 -10.96 -2.74 2.06
C GLY A 58 -10.27 -2.48 3.41
N GLU A 59 -8.97 -2.75 3.50
CA GLU A 59 -8.14 -2.41 4.64
C GLU A 59 -7.43 -1.06 4.40
N GLU A 60 -7.56 -0.15 5.36
CA GLU A 60 -6.77 1.07 5.39
C GLU A 60 -5.49 0.83 6.18
N VAL A 61 -4.35 1.10 5.56
CA VAL A 61 -3.05 0.88 6.18
C VAL A 61 -2.19 2.13 6.10
N SER A 62 -1.58 2.51 7.22
CA SER A 62 -0.62 3.61 7.28
C SER A 62 0.76 3.17 6.76
N THR A 63 1.63 4.13 6.41
CA THR A 63 3.02 3.82 6.02
C THR A 63 3.77 3.01 7.11
N PRO A 64 3.69 3.36 8.40
CA PRO A 64 4.31 2.56 9.47
C PRO A 64 3.77 1.13 9.55
N ASP A 65 2.46 0.95 9.45
CA ASP A 65 1.84 -0.37 9.54
C ASP A 65 2.21 -1.23 8.33
N LEU A 66 2.26 -0.62 7.15
CA LEU A 66 2.73 -1.27 5.94
C LEU A 66 4.17 -1.77 6.09
N LEU A 67 5.07 -0.94 6.60
CA LEU A 67 6.46 -1.30 6.82
C LEU A 67 6.60 -2.45 7.82
N ARG A 68 5.81 -2.44 8.90
CA ARG A 68 5.78 -3.53 9.89
C ARG A 68 5.29 -4.83 9.29
N GLN A 69 4.20 -4.80 8.52
CA GLN A 69 3.66 -5.99 7.85
C GLN A 69 4.61 -6.53 6.78
N LEU A 70 5.25 -5.66 6.00
CA LEU A 70 6.30 -6.04 5.04
C LEU A 70 7.50 -6.67 5.74
N GLY A 71 7.99 -6.07 6.81
CA GLY A 71 9.07 -6.64 7.63
C GLY A 71 8.71 -8.04 8.13
N ALA A 72 7.51 -8.19 8.71
CA ALA A 72 7.01 -9.49 9.16
C ALA A 72 6.95 -10.52 8.02
N ALA A 73 6.50 -10.12 6.82
CA ALA A 73 6.47 -10.98 5.64
C ALA A 73 7.89 -11.35 5.13
N MET A 74 8.88 -10.49 5.35
CA MET A 74 10.30 -10.73 5.03
C MET A 74 11.04 -11.53 6.12
N GLY A 75 10.41 -11.79 7.27
CA GLY A 75 11.02 -12.51 8.38
C GLY A 75 11.86 -11.65 9.35
N HIS A 76 11.74 -10.32 9.31
CA HIS A 76 12.47 -9.45 10.23
C HIS A 76 11.70 -8.17 10.62
N SER A 77 11.94 -7.62 11.81
CA SER A 77 11.19 -6.44 12.28
C SER A 77 11.60 -5.14 11.57
N ALA A 78 10.60 -4.33 11.19
CA ALA A 78 10.82 -2.97 10.71
C ALA A 78 11.19 -2.05 11.89
N ARG A 79 12.43 -1.54 11.90
CA ARG A 79 12.91 -0.62 12.94
C ARG A 79 12.43 0.79 12.63
N LEU A 80 11.41 1.26 13.35
CA LEU A 80 10.83 2.59 13.16
C LEU A 80 11.02 3.43 14.44
N PHE A 81 11.36 4.71 14.28
CA PHE A 81 11.44 5.66 15.40
C PHE A 81 10.59 6.90 15.12
N PRO A 82 10.09 7.60 16.17
CA PRO A 82 9.23 8.76 16.01
C PRO A 82 10.01 9.95 15.43
N CYS A 83 9.43 10.61 14.42
CA CYS A 83 9.97 11.82 13.83
C CYS A 83 8.81 12.68 13.30
N PRO A 84 8.71 13.96 13.71
CA PRO A 84 7.67 14.86 13.23
C PRO A 84 7.64 14.97 11.69
N PRO A 85 6.47 14.86 11.04
CA PRO A 85 6.33 15.02 9.59
C PRO A 85 6.93 16.31 9.00
N PRO A 86 6.94 17.47 9.69
CA PRO A 86 7.62 18.67 9.18
C PRO A 86 9.13 18.48 8.99
N LEU A 87 9.80 17.75 9.89
CA LEU A 87 11.24 17.48 9.77
C LEU A 87 11.53 16.57 8.58
N LEU A 88 10.65 15.58 8.33
CA LEU A 88 10.74 14.74 7.13
C LEU A 88 10.58 15.57 5.86
N LYS A 89 9.62 16.48 5.82
CA LYS A 89 9.42 17.41 4.68
C LYS A 89 10.65 18.27 4.44
N LEU A 90 11.23 18.83 5.50
CA LEU A 90 12.46 19.63 5.41
C LEU A 90 13.64 18.80 4.89
N ALA A 91 13.84 17.59 5.41
CA ALA A 91 14.87 16.68 4.91
C ALA A 91 14.66 16.32 3.44
N GLY A 92 13.40 16.13 3.01
CA GLY A 92 13.03 15.96 1.61
C GLY A 92 13.45 17.15 0.74
N LEU A 93 13.20 18.37 1.21
CA LEU A 93 13.60 19.60 0.53
C LEU A 93 15.13 19.69 0.37
N LEU A 94 15.86 19.50 1.47
CA LEU A 94 17.33 19.60 1.51
C LEU A 94 18.03 18.54 0.67
N THR A 95 17.43 17.35 0.53
CA THR A 95 18.00 16.23 -0.23
C THR A 95 17.51 16.15 -1.68
N GLY A 96 16.64 17.08 -2.13
CA GLY A 96 16.01 17.04 -3.45
C GLY A 96 15.00 15.89 -3.62
N LYS A 97 14.48 15.33 -2.52
CA LYS A 97 13.54 14.19 -2.48
C LYS A 97 12.14 14.59 -2.03
N SER A 98 11.76 15.86 -2.18
CA SER A 98 10.47 16.41 -1.76
C SER A 98 9.27 15.57 -2.25
N ASP A 99 9.26 15.16 -3.51
CA ASP A 99 8.17 14.37 -4.08
C ASP A 99 8.03 12.98 -3.44
N GLN A 100 9.16 12.34 -3.12
CA GLN A 100 9.16 11.03 -2.45
C GLN A 100 8.60 11.17 -1.03
N VAL A 101 9.02 12.20 -0.30
CA VAL A 101 8.51 12.48 1.04
C VAL A 101 7.03 12.84 1.00
N ALA A 102 6.60 13.69 0.06
CA ALA A 102 5.20 14.06 -0.11
C ALA A 102 4.32 12.82 -0.38
N ARG A 103 4.77 11.90 -1.23
CA ARG A 103 4.07 10.64 -1.50
C ARG A 103 4.03 9.69 -0.29
N LEU A 104 5.08 9.67 0.54
CA LEU A 104 5.13 8.85 1.76
C LEU A 104 4.23 9.39 2.88
N LEU A 105 4.05 10.71 2.93
CA LEU A 105 3.23 11.39 3.94
C LEU A 105 1.78 11.60 3.50
N GLY A 106 1.48 11.50 2.21
CA GLY A 106 0.13 11.63 1.68
C GLY A 106 -0.78 10.47 2.07
N SER A 107 -2.05 10.77 2.30
CA SER A 107 -3.14 9.80 2.40
C SER A 107 -3.85 9.64 1.06
N LEU A 108 -4.39 8.44 0.80
CA LEU A 108 -5.24 8.18 -0.36
C LEU A 108 -6.24 7.09 0.00
N GLN A 109 -7.43 7.49 0.40
CA GLN A 109 -8.54 6.58 0.69
C GLN A 109 -9.47 6.53 -0.51
N ILE A 110 -9.91 5.33 -0.83
CA ILE A 110 -10.77 5.04 -1.98
C ILE A 110 -11.98 4.26 -1.48
N ASP A 111 -13.18 4.74 -1.82
CA ASP A 111 -14.42 4.03 -1.54
C ASP A 111 -14.65 2.89 -2.57
N SER A 112 -14.39 1.65 -2.14
CA SER A 112 -14.73 0.44 -2.90
C SER A 112 -16.14 -0.09 -2.60
N GLY A 113 -16.98 0.67 -1.90
CA GLY A 113 -18.34 0.28 -1.55
C GLY A 113 -19.23 0.04 -2.77
N LYS A 114 -19.02 0.75 -3.88
CA LYS A 114 -19.82 0.58 -5.10
C LYS A 114 -19.70 -0.82 -5.68
N ILE A 115 -18.47 -1.32 -5.88
CA ILE A 115 -18.24 -2.65 -6.47
C ILE A 115 -18.75 -3.77 -5.54
N ARG A 116 -18.65 -3.57 -4.22
CA ARG A 116 -19.15 -4.49 -3.20
C ARG A 116 -20.68 -4.56 -3.21
N ARG A 117 -21.36 -3.41 -3.31
CA ARG A 117 -22.83 -3.33 -3.32
C ARG A 117 -23.44 -3.82 -4.62
N GLU A 118 -22.87 -3.44 -5.77
CA GLU A 118 -23.48 -3.72 -7.08
C GLU A 118 -23.07 -5.06 -7.67
N LEU A 119 -21.82 -5.49 -7.45
CA LEU A 119 -21.30 -6.73 -8.03
C LEU A 119 -21.09 -7.83 -6.98
N GLY A 120 -21.35 -7.55 -5.69
CA GLY A 120 -21.10 -8.50 -4.60
C GLY A 120 -19.61 -8.82 -4.38
N TRP A 121 -18.71 -8.02 -4.97
CA TRP A 121 -17.28 -8.33 -4.96
C TRP A 121 -16.70 -8.28 -3.55
N GLN A 122 -15.88 -9.27 -3.21
CA GLN A 122 -15.03 -9.26 -2.02
C GLN A 122 -13.62 -9.70 -2.42
N PRO A 123 -12.57 -9.05 -1.91
CA PRO A 123 -11.20 -9.39 -2.27
C PRO A 123 -10.88 -10.83 -1.84
N PRO A 124 -10.46 -11.72 -2.76
CA PRO A 124 -10.17 -13.11 -2.43
C PRO A 124 -8.90 -13.28 -1.60
N PHE A 125 -7.96 -12.33 -1.66
CA PHE A 125 -6.74 -12.32 -0.87
C PHE A 125 -6.81 -11.23 0.21
N THR A 126 -6.41 -11.57 1.43
CA THR A 126 -6.21 -10.58 2.50
C THR A 126 -4.98 -9.72 2.19
N LEU A 127 -4.89 -8.53 2.82
CA LEU A 127 -3.72 -7.68 2.64
C LEU A 127 -2.43 -8.42 3.03
N GLN A 128 -2.44 -9.12 4.16
CA GLN A 128 -1.29 -9.89 4.64
C GLN A 128 -0.85 -10.96 3.63
N ALA A 129 -1.80 -11.69 3.03
CA ALA A 129 -1.52 -12.68 2.00
C ALA A 129 -0.90 -12.02 0.74
N GLY A 130 -1.48 -10.90 0.30
CA GLY A 130 -0.97 -10.11 -0.83
C GLY A 130 0.44 -9.57 -0.61
N LEU A 131 0.75 -9.09 0.60
CA LEU A 131 2.08 -8.61 0.97
C LEU A 131 3.11 -9.76 0.96
N ARG A 132 2.75 -10.92 1.51
CA ARG A 132 3.63 -12.10 1.50
C ARG A 132 3.96 -12.55 0.09
N LEU A 133 2.96 -12.64 -0.78
CA LEU A 133 3.16 -12.99 -2.20
C LEU A 133 4.01 -11.94 -2.91
N THR A 134 3.79 -10.66 -2.64
CA THR A 134 4.58 -9.57 -3.22
C THR A 134 6.07 -9.66 -2.83
N VAL A 135 6.36 -9.97 -1.57
CA VAL A 135 7.74 -10.16 -1.08
C VAL A 135 8.39 -11.36 -1.76
N MET A 136 7.69 -12.49 -1.86
CA MET A 136 8.22 -13.70 -2.51
C MET A 136 8.57 -13.46 -3.99
N THR A 137 7.68 -12.80 -4.74
CA THR A 137 7.90 -12.51 -6.17
C THR A 137 8.96 -11.43 -6.40
N GLY A 138 9.08 -10.46 -5.49
CA GLY A 138 10.06 -9.38 -5.58
C GLY A 138 11.50 -9.75 -5.16
N LEU A 139 11.69 -10.96 -4.63
CA LEU A 139 13.00 -11.53 -4.27
C LEU A 139 13.54 -12.50 -5.33
N SER A 140 12.82 -12.70 -6.44
CA SER A 140 13.24 -13.48 -7.62
C SER A 140 13.85 -12.58 -8.69
#